data_AF-A0A8C3SKA6-F1
#
_entry.id   AF-A0A8C3SKA6-F1
#
_cell.length_a   1.000
_cell.length_b   1.000
_cell.length_c   1.000
_cell.angle_alpha   90.00
_cell.angle_beta   90.00
_cell.angle_gamma   90.00
#
_symmetry.space_group_name_H-M   'P 1'
#
loop_
_entity.id
_entity.type
_entity.pdbx_description
1 polymer ?
#
loop_
_entity_poly.entity_id
_entity_poly.type
_entity_poly.pdbx_seq_one_letter_code
_entity_poly.pdbx_strand_id
1 'polypeptide(L)'
;LAALGSWPQGPPEQLPMRLATGSLIPGVTGAAVGLPGLFSPPSPTHTHLGAAGAGPPPGPPRPPPSGVATDHNTDNTTAVLREWLINVQTLYHYVEWRPMEEPRSYPDEEGLKHWSNSRYEQVMKLRQAALKSARDMWADYILFVDADNLLTNPDTLGLLMAENKTVVAPMLDSRAAYSNFWCGMTSQGYYKRTPAYIPIRKRDRRGCFAVPMVHSTFLIDLRKEASRDLVFYPPHPDYTWSFDDIIVFAFACKQAEVQMFVCNKEVYGFLPVPLRAHSTMRDEVESFMHVQLEIMVKNPPVEPSQYLSVLHKVPDKMGFDEVFMINLKRRADRRERMLRTLYEQQIDCKIIEAVDGKAMNSSEVEAMGIQMLPGYKDPYHGRPLTKGELGCFLSHYKIWKEIVERGLEKSVVVEDDLRFEIFFKRRLMNLMYDLEEEGLDWDLIYIGRKRMQVEHPEKSVPHVRNLVEADYSYWTLAYVISLQGAQKLLAAEPLSKMLPVDEFLPVMFDKHPVFEYMEHFENRNLLAFSVEPLLVYPTHYTGDDGYISDTETSVVWNNERVKTDWDRAKSQKMKEQQELSKEAKNSDVLQSPLDSTARDEL
;
A
#
# COMPACT_ATOMS: atom_id res chain seq x y z
N LEU A 1 39.96 -2.57 40.04
CA LEU A 1 41.15 -3.02 39.29
C LEU A 1 40.73 -3.18 37.83
N ALA A 2 40.50 -2.07 37.13
CA ALA A 2 41.51 -1.31 36.38
C ALA A 2 41.94 -2.02 35.07
N ALA A 3 41.27 -1.66 33.97
CA ALA A 3 41.86 -1.51 32.64
C ALA A 3 40.85 -0.79 31.72
N LEU A 4 40.89 0.55 31.78
CA LEU A 4 40.28 1.45 30.81
C LEU A 4 41.19 1.51 29.58
N GLY A 5 40.70 1.02 28.44
CA GLY A 5 41.27 1.24 27.12
C GLY A 5 40.32 2.08 26.29
N SER A 6 40.59 3.37 26.21
CA SER A 6 39.89 4.37 25.40
C SER A 6 40.12 4.13 23.91
N TRP A 7 39.04 3.93 23.15
CA TRP A 7 39.02 4.11 21.69
C TRP A 7 38.34 5.45 21.37
N PRO A 8 38.90 6.28 20.48
CA PRO A 8 38.31 7.57 20.12
C PRO A 8 37.05 7.36 19.29
N GLN A 9 35.97 8.02 19.67
CA GLN A 9 34.80 8.16 18.80
C GLN A 9 35.18 9.05 17.61
N GLY A 10 35.38 8.43 16.46
CA GLY A 10 35.35 9.11 15.17
C GLY A 10 33.93 9.56 14.84
N PRO A 11 33.75 10.61 14.00
CA PRO A 11 32.43 10.98 13.52
C PRO A 11 31.82 9.82 12.72
N PRO A 12 30.48 9.67 12.69
CA PRO A 12 29.86 8.64 11.87
C PRO A 12 30.24 8.89 10.42
N GLU A 13 30.94 7.92 9.80
CA GLU A 13 31.14 7.88 8.36
C GLU A 13 29.76 7.87 7.70
N GLN A 14 29.41 8.98 7.04
CA GLN A 14 28.29 9.02 6.13
C GLN A 14 28.67 8.18 4.91
N LEU A 15 28.19 6.94 4.88
CA LEU A 15 28.18 6.12 3.68
C LEU A 15 27.39 6.88 2.58
N PRO A 16 27.88 6.90 1.33
CA PRO A 16 27.18 7.56 0.22
C PRO A 16 25.90 6.79 -0.11
N MET A 17 24.75 7.33 0.30
CA MET A 17 23.42 6.87 -0.11
C MET A 17 23.25 6.98 -1.63
N ARG A 18 22.92 5.86 -2.28
CA ARG A 18 22.66 5.79 -3.73
C ARG A 18 21.18 5.50 -3.96
N LEU A 19 20.47 6.43 -4.59
CA LEU A 19 19.05 6.29 -4.88
C LEU A 19 18.86 5.64 -6.26
N ALA A 20 18.58 4.33 -6.27
CA ALA A 20 18.13 3.61 -7.47
C ALA A 20 16.78 4.16 -7.96
N THR A 21 16.70 4.72 -9.16
CA THR A 21 15.49 5.41 -9.67
C THR A 21 15.08 5.11 -11.10
N GLY A 22 15.67 4.10 -11.75
CA GLY A 22 15.10 3.61 -13.00
C GLY A 22 14.05 2.52 -12.75
N SER A 23 13.29 2.19 -13.79
CA SER A 23 12.13 1.30 -13.70
C SER A 23 12.43 0.03 -12.92
N LEU A 24 11.52 -0.30 -12.01
CA LEU A 24 11.64 -1.46 -11.15
C LEU A 24 11.38 -2.78 -11.90
N ILE A 25 10.98 -2.74 -13.17
CA ILE A 25 11.11 -3.91 -14.05
C ILE A 25 12.50 -3.85 -14.70
N PRO A 26 13.36 -4.88 -14.59
CA PRO A 26 14.57 -4.97 -15.40
C PRO A 26 14.19 -4.84 -16.87
N GLY A 27 14.44 -3.67 -17.44
CA GLY A 27 14.42 -3.48 -18.87
C GLY A 27 13.28 -2.75 -19.52
N VAL A 28 12.53 -1.89 -18.83
CA VAL A 28 11.71 -0.88 -19.54
C VAL A 28 12.14 0.50 -19.11
N THR A 29 12.72 1.27 -20.02
CA THR A 29 12.94 2.70 -19.78
C THR A 29 12.19 3.53 -20.81
N GLY A 30 11.22 4.29 -20.30
CA GLY A 30 10.47 5.28 -21.05
C GLY A 30 9.46 4.68 -22.02
N ALA A 31 8.19 4.79 -21.64
CA ALA A 31 7.15 5.00 -22.63
C ALA A 31 6.90 6.52 -22.70
N ALA A 32 7.30 7.17 -23.79
CA ALA A 32 6.76 8.48 -24.12
C ALA A 32 5.31 8.21 -24.55
N VAL A 33 4.35 8.36 -23.65
CA VAL A 33 2.93 8.15 -23.95
C VAL A 33 2.25 9.50 -23.83
N GLY A 34 1.74 10.02 -24.94
CA GLY A 34 0.58 10.90 -24.85
C GLY A 34 -0.67 10.02 -24.86
N LEU A 35 -1.47 10.08 -23.80
CA LEU A 35 -2.70 9.30 -23.69
C LEU A 35 -3.79 9.91 -24.60
N PRO A 36 -4.46 9.14 -25.47
CA PRO A 36 -5.69 9.62 -26.10
C PRO A 36 -6.84 9.58 -25.08
N GLY A 37 -7.30 10.75 -24.66
CA GLY A 37 -8.52 10.89 -23.85
C GLY A 37 -9.76 10.46 -24.63
N LEU A 38 -10.58 9.59 -24.04
CA LEU A 38 -11.90 9.20 -24.52
C LEU A 38 -12.85 10.42 -24.51
N PHE A 39 -13.01 11.10 -25.64
CA PHE A 39 -14.09 12.07 -25.83
C PHE A 39 -15.40 11.32 -26.13
N SER A 40 -16.31 11.24 -25.17
CA SER A 40 -17.72 10.87 -25.43
C SER A 40 -18.49 12.13 -25.87
N PRO A 41 -19.21 12.13 -27.01
CA PRO A 41 -19.99 13.30 -27.41
C PRO A 41 -21.34 13.36 -26.65
N PRO A 42 -21.80 14.55 -26.22
CA PRO A 42 -23.16 14.72 -25.71
C PRO A 42 -24.18 14.79 -26.86
N SER A 43 -25.38 14.28 -26.60
CA SER A 43 -26.55 14.26 -27.49
C SER A 43 -27.01 15.67 -27.92
N PRO A 44 -27.63 15.84 -29.11
CA PRO A 44 -27.92 17.17 -29.66
C PRO A 44 -29.24 17.74 -29.13
N THR A 45 -29.21 18.95 -28.59
CA THR A 45 -30.38 19.82 -28.48
C THR A 45 -30.23 21.00 -29.43
N HIS A 46 -31.22 21.16 -30.30
CA HIS A 46 -31.32 22.24 -31.29
C HIS A 46 -31.58 23.59 -30.61
N THR A 47 -30.78 24.61 -30.96
CA THR A 47 -31.26 26.00 -31.10
C THR A 47 -30.35 26.77 -32.06
N HIS A 48 -30.95 27.32 -33.12
CA HIS A 48 -30.34 28.24 -34.07
C HIS A 48 -30.14 29.63 -33.45
N LEU A 49 -28.99 30.28 -33.68
CA LEU A 49 -28.87 31.73 -33.91
C LEU A 49 -27.43 32.15 -34.30
N GLY A 50 -27.31 32.90 -35.39
CA GLY A 50 -26.33 33.98 -35.58
C GLY A 50 -24.90 33.63 -36.02
N ALA A 51 -24.63 33.75 -37.33
CA ALA A 51 -23.28 33.71 -37.89
C ALA A 51 -22.55 35.07 -37.75
N ALA A 52 -21.31 35.05 -37.26
CA ALA A 52 -20.28 36.04 -37.56
C ALA A 52 -18.90 35.36 -37.47
N GLY A 53 -18.01 35.68 -38.42
CA GLY A 53 -16.80 34.94 -38.78
C GLY A 53 -15.91 34.43 -37.64
N ALA A 54 -15.76 33.11 -37.57
CA ALA A 54 -14.64 32.43 -36.93
C ALA A 54 -13.99 31.56 -38.00
N GLY A 55 -12.65 31.54 -38.06
CA GLY A 55 -11.91 30.59 -38.88
C GLY A 55 -12.32 29.14 -38.56
N PRO A 56 -11.96 28.16 -39.40
CA PRO A 56 -12.31 26.77 -39.16
C PRO A 56 -11.92 26.40 -37.72
N PRO A 57 -12.81 25.75 -36.95
CA PRO A 57 -12.47 25.31 -35.60
C PRO A 57 -11.19 24.47 -35.69
N PRO A 58 -10.26 24.57 -34.73
CA PRO A 58 -9.10 23.71 -34.71
C PRO A 58 -9.61 22.27 -34.84
N GLY A 59 -9.08 21.55 -35.83
CA GLY A 59 -9.41 20.14 -36.02
C GLY A 59 -9.16 19.36 -34.72
N PRO A 60 -9.74 18.16 -34.57
CA PRO A 60 -9.48 17.34 -33.39
C PRO A 60 -7.97 17.23 -33.14
N PRO A 61 -7.52 17.30 -31.87
CA PRO A 61 -6.10 17.24 -31.55
C PRO A 61 -5.50 15.99 -32.22
N ARG A 62 -4.40 16.17 -32.93
CA ARG A 62 -3.71 15.03 -33.55
C ARG A 62 -3.25 14.11 -32.42
N PRO A 63 -3.39 12.78 -32.59
CA PRO A 63 -2.89 11.86 -31.60
C PRO A 63 -1.38 12.09 -31.37
N PRO A 64 -0.89 11.96 -30.16
CA PRO A 64 0.52 12.20 -29.86
C PRO A 64 1.42 11.11 -30.47
N PRO A 65 2.68 11.40 -30.78
CA PRO A 65 3.68 10.37 -31.03
C PRO A 65 4.01 9.63 -29.73
N SER A 66 4.41 8.37 -29.85
CA SER A 66 4.85 7.54 -28.74
C SER A 66 6.18 6.86 -29.03
N GLY A 67 7.00 6.65 -28.01
CA GLY A 67 8.26 5.92 -28.11
C GLY A 67 8.39 4.97 -26.93
N VAL A 68 8.73 3.71 -27.20
CA VAL A 68 8.92 2.67 -26.19
C VAL A 68 10.27 2.00 -26.43
N ALA A 69 11.10 1.94 -25.39
CA ALA A 69 12.37 1.23 -25.39
C ALA A 69 12.41 0.19 -24.27
N THR A 70 13.02 -0.96 -24.57
CA THR A 70 13.17 -2.04 -23.60
C THR A 70 14.53 -2.72 -23.79
N ASP A 71 15.20 -3.08 -22.70
CA ASP A 71 16.61 -3.49 -22.69
C ASP A 71 16.91 -4.50 -21.58
N HIS A 72 17.71 -5.53 -21.79
CA HIS A 72 18.10 -6.45 -20.69
C HIS A 72 16.93 -7.10 -19.94
N ASN A 73 15.86 -7.45 -20.66
CA ASN A 73 14.70 -8.11 -20.09
C ASN A 73 15.04 -9.54 -19.63
N THR A 74 14.58 -9.90 -18.45
CA THR A 74 14.64 -11.29 -17.95
C THR A 74 13.27 -11.97 -17.91
N ASP A 75 12.22 -11.25 -18.30
CA ASP A 75 10.82 -11.66 -18.29
C ASP A 75 10.16 -11.48 -19.67
N ASN A 76 8.83 -11.56 -19.72
CA ASN A 76 8.04 -11.47 -20.96
C ASN A 76 7.75 -10.03 -21.41
N THR A 77 8.45 -9.02 -20.89
CA THR A 77 8.22 -7.61 -21.19
C THR A 77 8.12 -7.30 -22.69
N THR A 78 9.09 -7.78 -23.48
CA THR A 78 9.11 -7.53 -24.94
C THR A 78 7.88 -8.13 -25.64
N ALA A 79 7.42 -9.31 -25.22
CA ALA A 79 6.25 -9.97 -25.78
C ALA A 79 4.96 -9.22 -25.43
N VAL A 80 4.80 -8.81 -24.16
CA VAL A 80 3.64 -8.05 -23.67
C VAL A 80 3.55 -6.69 -24.38
N LEU A 81 4.64 -5.93 -24.45
CA LEU A 81 4.66 -4.65 -25.14
C LEU A 81 4.37 -4.79 -26.63
N ARG A 82 4.87 -5.85 -27.28
CA ARG A 82 4.58 -6.13 -28.68
C ARG A 82 3.11 -6.44 -28.92
N GLU A 83 2.49 -7.27 -28.08
CA GLU A 83 1.05 -7.57 -28.15
C GLU A 83 0.24 -6.28 -28.01
N TRP A 84 0.54 -5.47 -27.00
CA TRP A 84 -0.12 -4.20 -26.77
C TRP A 84 0.02 -3.27 -27.99
N LEU A 85 1.26 -3.07 -28.48
CA LEU A 85 1.56 -2.19 -29.61
C LEU A 85 0.81 -2.59 -30.89
N ILE A 86 0.71 -3.89 -31.21
CA ILE A 86 -0.04 -4.37 -32.37
C ILE A 86 -1.48 -3.87 -32.34
N ASN A 87 -2.08 -3.84 -31.14
CA ASN A 87 -3.47 -3.47 -30.92
C ASN A 87 -3.70 -1.95 -30.80
N VAL A 88 -2.70 -1.17 -30.34
CA VAL A 88 -2.89 0.27 -30.04
C VAL A 88 -2.17 1.23 -30.96
N GLN A 89 -1.21 0.78 -31.77
CA GLN A 89 -0.35 1.67 -32.58
C GLN A 89 -1.14 2.65 -33.45
N THR A 90 -2.33 2.27 -33.93
CA THR A 90 -3.20 3.12 -34.77
C THR A 90 -3.83 4.29 -34.01
N LEU A 91 -3.77 4.29 -32.67
CA LEU A 91 -4.24 5.37 -31.82
C LEU A 91 -3.19 6.50 -31.67
N TYR A 92 -1.96 6.26 -32.12
CA TYR A 92 -0.86 7.22 -32.04
C TYR A 92 -0.53 7.76 -33.43
N HIS A 93 -0.03 8.99 -33.50
CA HIS A 93 0.41 9.55 -34.78
C HIS A 93 1.64 8.83 -35.33
N TYR A 94 2.52 8.42 -34.42
CA TYR A 94 3.75 7.71 -34.71
C TYR A 94 4.13 6.87 -33.49
N VAL A 95 4.66 5.67 -33.71
CA VAL A 95 5.21 4.82 -32.63
C VAL A 95 6.63 4.44 -32.99
N GLU A 96 7.57 4.78 -32.12
CA GLU A 96 8.93 4.27 -32.16
C GLU A 96 9.08 3.09 -31.19
N TRP A 97 9.51 1.93 -31.70
CA TRP A 97 9.71 0.72 -30.91
C TRP A 97 11.18 0.28 -30.97
N ARG A 98 11.85 0.22 -29.82
CA ARG A 98 13.27 -0.16 -29.71
C ARG A 98 13.47 -1.32 -28.72
N PRO A 99 13.21 -2.57 -29.12
CA PRO A 99 13.45 -3.74 -28.28
C PRO A 99 14.91 -4.16 -28.30
N MET A 100 15.44 -4.56 -27.14
CA MET A 100 16.75 -5.18 -27.00
C MET A 100 16.64 -6.36 -26.03
N GLU A 101 16.54 -7.57 -26.58
CA GLU A 101 16.40 -8.81 -25.80
C GLU A 101 17.74 -9.32 -25.24
N GLU A 102 18.85 -8.97 -25.87
CA GLU A 102 20.20 -9.39 -25.45
C GLU A 102 21.17 -8.20 -25.46
N PRO A 103 22.12 -8.14 -24.49
CA PRO A 103 22.28 -9.08 -23.37
C PRO A 103 21.18 -8.89 -22.31
N ARG A 104 20.96 -9.90 -21.46
CA ARG A 104 19.92 -9.87 -20.39
C ARG A 104 20.38 -9.25 -19.07
N SER A 105 21.65 -8.88 -18.97
CA SER A 105 22.31 -8.38 -17.76
C SER A 105 23.49 -7.49 -18.11
N TYR A 106 23.82 -6.54 -17.24
CA TYR A 106 25.05 -5.76 -17.36
C TYR A 106 26.25 -6.49 -16.74
N PRO A 107 27.47 -6.40 -17.31
CA PRO A 107 28.64 -7.09 -16.76
C PRO A 107 29.05 -6.64 -15.34
N ASP A 108 28.68 -5.42 -14.96
CA ASP A 108 28.99 -4.77 -13.68
C ASP A 108 27.82 -4.80 -12.69
N GLU A 109 26.74 -5.53 -12.98
CA GLU A 109 25.62 -5.69 -12.06
C GLU A 109 25.87 -6.85 -11.06
N GLU A 110 25.39 -6.70 -9.83
CA GLU A 110 25.53 -7.72 -8.77
C GLU A 110 24.25 -8.54 -8.61
N GLY A 111 23.16 -8.05 -9.20
CA GLY A 111 21.83 -8.64 -9.15
C GLY A 111 20.86 -7.84 -10.02
N LEU A 112 19.68 -8.40 -10.27
CA LEU A 112 18.68 -7.85 -11.20
C LEU A 112 18.27 -6.41 -10.88
N LYS A 113 18.35 -6.03 -9.61
CA LYS A 113 17.98 -4.71 -9.10
C LYS A 113 19.18 -3.80 -8.84
N HIS A 114 20.40 -4.26 -9.11
CA HIS A 114 21.58 -3.40 -9.04
C HIS A 114 21.54 -2.37 -10.19
N TRP A 115 21.63 -1.10 -9.82
CA TRP A 115 21.81 0.01 -10.76
C TRP A 115 23.30 0.31 -10.92
N SER A 116 23.94 -0.45 -11.82
CA SER A 116 25.35 -0.25 -12.15
C SER A 116 25.56 1.02 -12.99
N ASN A 117 26.81 1.49 -13.08
CA ASN A 117 27.13 2.65 -13.91
C ASN A 117 26.78 2.40 -15.38
N SER A 118 27.03 1.19 -15.89
CA SER A 118 26.69 0.84 -17.27
C SER A 118 25.18 0.91 -17.53
N ARG A 119 24.37 0.52 -16.54
CA ARG A 119 22.91 0.61 -16.60
C ARG A 119 22.42 2.05 -16.59
N TYR A 120 22.91 2.88 -15.68
CA TYR A 120 22.60 4.31 -15.65
C TYR A 120 22.97 4.99 -16.97
N GLU A 121 24.15 4.70 -17.51
CA GLU A 121 24.59 5.23 -18.80
C GLU A 121 23.62 4.87 -19.93
N GLN A 122 23.18 3.61 -19.99
CA GLN A 122 22.24 3.16 -21.01
C GLN A 122 20.89 3.86 -20.89
N VAL A 123 20.33 3.98 -19.68
CA VAL A 123 19.06 4.70 -19.45
C VAL A 123 19.18 6.17 -19.85
N MET A 124 20.28 6.83 -19.49
CA MET A 124 20.53 8.22 -19.90
C MET A 124 20.63 8.36 -21.43
N LYS A 125 21.28 7.42 -22.12
CA LYS A 125 21.34 7.39 -23.60
C LYS A 125 19.95 7.21 -24.21
N LEU A 126 19.10 6.34 -23.65
CA LEU A 126 17.74 6.13 -24.11
C LEU A 126 16.88 7.38 -23.91
N ARG A 127 16.92 8.01 -22.72
CA ARG A 127 16.23 9.29 -22.44
C ARG A 127 16.73 10.41 -23.35
N GLN A 128 18.03 10.50 -23.59
CA GLN A 128 18.60 11.48 -24.52
C GLN A 128 18.11 11.26 -25.95
N ALA A 129 18.07 10.02 -26.42
CA ALA A 129 17.61 9.71 -27.77
C ALA A 129 16.11 10.01 -27.93
N ALA A 130 15.30 9.77 -26.90
CA ALA A 130 13.88 10.15 -26.88
C ALA A 130 13.70 11.68 -26.93
N LEU A 131 14.46 12.43 -26.13
CA LEU A 131 14.46 13.90 -26.15
C LEU A 131 14.85 14.45 -27.53
N LYS A 132 15.89 13.88 -28.15
CA LYS A 132 16.31 14.26 -29.51
C LYS A 132 15.21 13.98 -30.53
N SER A 133 14.61 12.79 -30.49
CA SER A 133 13.55 12.39 -31.42
C SER A 133 12.33 13.30 -31.30
N ALA A 134 11.94 13.68 -30.08
CA ALA A 134 10.85 14.64 -29.87
C ALA A 134 11.15 16.02 -30.46
N ARG A 135 12.39 16.52 -30.33
CA ARG A 135 12.83 17.77 -30.95
C ARG A 135 12.83 17.67 -32.48
N ASP A 136 13.34 16.56 -33.03
CA ASP A 136 13.41 16.33 -34.48
C ASP A 136 12.00 16.23 -35.11
N MET A 137 11.01 15.76 -34.35
CA MET A 137 9.59 15.74 -34.74
C MET A 137 8.84 17.05 -34.48
N TRP A 138 9.50 18.09 -33.95
CA TRP A 138 8.90 19.36 -33.54
C TRP A 138 7.75 19.19 -32.53
N ALA A 139 7.91 18.26 -31.58
CA ALA A 139 6.95 18.10 -30.50
C ALA A 139 6.98 19.32 -29.56
N ASP A 140 5.81 19.79 -29.14
CA ASP A 140 5.67 20.89 -28.17
C ASP A 140 6.09 20.47 -26.76
N TYR A 141 5.87 19.20 -26.42
CA TYR A 141 6.13 18.65 -25.10
C TYR A 141 6.65 17.22 -25.22
N ILE A 142 7.41 16.78 -24.21
CA ILE A 142 7.75 15.37 -24.02
C ILE A 142 7.44 14.97 -22.57
N LEU A 143 6.63 13.92 -22.40
CA LEU A 143 6.35 13.32 -21.10
C LEU A 143 7.19 12.04 -20.98
N PHE A 144 8.07 12.00 -19.99
CA PHE A 144 8.74 10.78 -19.57
C PHE A 144 7.88 10.05 -18.55
N VAL A 145 7.70 8.74 -18.73
CA VAL A 145 6.96 7.86 -17.81
C VAL A 145 7.74 6.55 -17.67
N ASP A 146 8.21 6.26 -16.45
CA ASP A 146 8.76 4.93 -16.10
C ASP A 146 7.61 3.91 -16.02
N ALA A 147 7.87 2.66 -16.43
CA ALA A 147 6.82 1.66 -16.71
C ALA A 147 6.07 1.17 -15.46
N ASP A 148 6.69 1.33 -14.30
CA ASP A 148 6.19 0.97 -12.97
C ASP A 148 5.41 2.12 -12.29
N ASN A 149 5.29 3.28 -12.94
CA ASN A 149 4.48 4.38 -12.45
C ASN A 149 3.02 4.25 -12.90
N LEU A 150 2.13 4.12 -11.91
CA LEU A 150 0.69 3.94 -12.11
C LEU A 150 -0.03 5.29 -12.12
N LEU A 151 -0.14 5.92 -13.29
CA LEU A 151 -0.93 7.15 -13.46
C LEU A 151 -2.43 6.84 -13.42
N THR A 152 -3.06 7.07 -12.27
CA THR A 152 -4.49 6.83 -12.06
C THR A 152 -5.36 8.00 -12.46
N ASN A 153 -4.78 9.20 -12.60
CA ASN A 153 -5.50 10.38 -13.05
C ASN A 153 -5.35 10.55 -14.58
N PRO A 154 -6.43 10.38 -15.36
CA PRO A 154 -6.38 10.47 -16.82
C PRO A 154 -6.05 11.89 -17.32
N ASP A 155 -6.28 12.92 -16.51
CA ASP A 155 -6.03 14.33 -16.86
C ASP A 155 -4.58 14.78 -16.59
N THR A 156 -3.72 13.87 -16.11
CA THR A 156 -2.34 14.18 -15.69
C THR A 156 -1.58 15.03 -16.70
N LEU A 157 -1.56 14.65 -17.99
CA LEU A 157 -0.83 15.39 -19.01
C LEU A 157 -1.35 16.83 -19.17
N GLY A 158 -2.68 17.00 -19.27
CA GLY A 158 -3.31 18.31 -19.41
C GLY A 158 -3.07 19.22 -18.20
N LEU A 159 -3.16 18.66 -16.99
CA LEU A 159 -2.89 19.37 -15.74
C LEU A 159 -1.44 19.84 -15.66
N LEU A 160 -0.48 19.01 -16.05
CA LEU A 160 0.94 19.39 -16.08
C LEU A 160 1.24 20.46 -17.13
N MET A 161 0.63 20.36 -18.32
CA MET A 161 0.75 21.40 -19.36
C MET A 161 0.21 22.76 -18.88
N ALA A 162 -0.89 22.74 -18.11
CA ALA A 162 -1.51 23.95 -17.56
C ALA A 162 -0.65 24.68 -16.51
N GLU A 163 0.30 24.00 -15.85
CA GLU A 163 1.24 24.64 -14.92
C GLU A 163 2.24 25.58 -15.63
N ASN A 164 2.38 25.45 -16.96
CA ASN A 164 3.25 26.28 -17.78
C ASN A 164 4.69 26.38 -17.21
N LYS A 165 5.29 25.23 -16.91
CA LYS A 165 6.67 25.10 -16.41
C LYS A 165 7.56 24.42 -17.44
N THR A 166 8.86 24.71 -17.43
CA THR A 166 9.81 24.07 -18.34
C THR A 166 9.98 22.59 -18.02
N VAL A 167 10.12 22.24 -16.73
CA VAL A 167 10.14 20.85 -16.25
C VAL A 167 9.20 20.74 -15.05
N VAL A 168 8.20 19.85 -15.15
CA VAL A 168 7.22 19.63 -14.08
C VAL A 168 6.85 18.15 -13.94
N ALA A 169 6.85 17.67 -12.70
CA ALA A 169 6.42 16.32 -12.36
C ALA A 169 5.07 16.32 -11.63
N PRO A 170 4.20 15.33 -11.88
CA PRO A 170 3.12 15.02 -10.96
C PRO A 170 3.72 14.38 -9.70
N MET A 171 3.27 14.79 -8.52
CA MET A 171 3.63 14.09 -7.29
C MET A 171 2.92 12.74 -7.27
N LEU A 172 3.71 11.67 -7.30
CA LEU A 172 3.24 10.30 -7.25
C LEU A 172 3.28 9.79 -5.80
N ASP A 173 2.22 9.08 -5.40
CA ASP A 173 2.09 8.49 -4.07
C ASP A 173 2.78 7.12 -4.00
N SER A 174 3.65 6.94 -3.03
CA SER A 174 4.24 5.64 -2.69
C SER A 174 3.91 5.24 -1.26
N ARG A 175 4.30 4.03 -0.90
CA ARG A 175 4.45 3.65 0.50
C ARG A 175 5.50 4.54 1.19
N ALA A 176 5.31 4.75 2.49
CA ALA A 176 6.24 5.45 3.37
C ALA A 176 6.52 6.90 2.95
N ALA A 177 7.74 7.37 3.24
CA ALA A 177 8.18 8.72 2.94
C ALA A 177 8.97 8.82 1.62
N TYR A 178 9.00 7.76 0.80
CA TYR A 178 9.55 7.82 -0.56
C TYR A 178 8.64 8.66 -1.47
N SER A 179 9.21 9.24 -2.53
CA SER A 179 8.46 9.96 -3.56
C SER A 179 9.37 10.25 -4.76
N ASN A 180 8.76 10.69 -5.86
CA ASN A 180 9.44 11.02 -7.10
C ASN A 180 10.08 12.44 -7.13
N PHE A 181 10.39 13.03 -5.98
CA PHE A 181 10.99 14.37 -5.88
C PHE A 181 11.80 14.56 -4.59
N TRP A 182 12.75 15.49 -4.61
CA TRP A 182 13.47 15.92 -3.41
C TRP A 182 13.21 17.40 -3.12
N CYS A 183 13.05 17.78 -1.84
CA CYS A 183 12.96 19.20 -1.46
C CYS A 183 14.32 19.85 -1.17
N GLY A 184 15.41 19.10 -1.21
CA GLY A 184 16.73 19.59 -0.89
C GLY A 184 17.81 18.67 -1.45
N MET A 185 18.95 19.27 -1.78
CA MET A 185 20.17 18.57 -2.18
C MET A 185 21.37 19.13 -1.40
N THR A 186 22.37 18.30 -1.16
CA THR A 186 23.68 18.73 -0.65
C THR A 186 24.51 19.37 -1.76
N SER A 187 25.66 19.97 -1.41
CA SER A 187 26.59 20.52 -2.41
C SER A 187 27.19 19.46 -3.35
N GLN A 188 27.17 18.19 -2.91
CA GLN A 188 27.64 17.03 -3.67
C GLN A 188 26.52 16.32 -4.44
N GLY A 189 25.31 16.91 -4.49
CA GLY A 189 24.20 16.38 -5.28
C GLY A 189 23.36 15.29 -4.59
N TYR A 190 23.61 14.98 -3.31
CA TYR A 190 22.85 13.96 -2.58
C TYR A 190 21.55 14.50 -1.99
N TYR A 191 20.63 13.59 -1.70
CA TYR A 191 19.37 13.89 -1.03
C TYR A 191 19.57 14.65 0.29
N LYS A 192 18.70 15.64 0.54
CA LYS A 192 18.61 16.35 1.82
C LYS A 192 17.16 16.59 2.19
N ARG A 193 16.69 15.95 3.27
CA ARG A 193 15.34 16.18 3.83
C ARG A 193 15.24 17.63 4.30
N THR A 194 14.16 18.32 3.92
CA THR A 194 13.85 19.67 4.40
C THR A 194 12.49 19.70 5.12
N PRO A 195 12.23 20.71 5.98
CA PRO A 195 10.94 20.86 6.65
C PRO A 195 9.73 20.97 5.70
N ALA A 196 9.96 21.37 4.44
CA ALA A 196 8.92 21.48 3.43
C ALA A 196 8.44 20.11 2.90
N TYR A 197 9.27 19.06 3.00
CA TYR A 197 9.01 17.79 2.35
C TYR A 197 7.71 17.11 2.83
N ILE A 198 7.56 16.92 4.15
CA ILE A 198 6.41 16.20 4.70
C ILE A 198 5.08 16.92 4.42
N PRO A 199 4.95 18.25 4.61
CA PRO A 199 3.72 18.98 4.27
C PRO A 199 3.36 18.92 2.78
N ILE A 200 4.35 18.91 1.87
CA ILE A 200 4.10 18.75 0.43
C ILE A 200 3.66 17.30 0.15
N ARG A 201 4.40 16.31 0.66
CA ARG A 201 4.15 14.89 0.44
C ARG A 201 2.79 14.42 0.95
N LYS A 202 2.35 14.92 2.11
CA LYS A 202 1.03 14.64 2.70
C LYS A 202 -0.10 15.47 2.09
N ARG A 203 0.21 16.39 1.17
CA ARG A 203 -0.73 17.37 0.61
C ARG A 203 -1.37 18.29 1.65
N ASP A 204 -0.73 18.49 2.82
CA ASP A 204 -1.09 19.54 3.79
C ASP A 204 -0.87 20.93 3.16
N ARG A 205 0.15 21.03 2.30
CA ARG A 205 0.39 22.18 1.42
C ARG A 205 0.21 21.75 -0.03
N ARG A 206 -0.88 22.19 -0.65
CA ARG A 206 -1.19 21.92 -2.07
C ARG A 206 -0.66 23.03 -2.98
N GLY A 207 -0.09 22.66 -4.12
CA GLY A 207 0.47 23.59 -5.09
C GLY A 207 1.42 22.95 -6.09
N CYS A 208 2.16 23.80 -6.80
CA CYS A 208 3.25 23.42 -7.69
C CYS A 208 4.53 24.07 -7.15
N PHE A 209 5.48 23.26 -6.69
CA PHE A 209 6.61 23.70 -5.87
C PHE A 209 7.91 23.56 -6.62
N ALA A 210 8.76 24.60 -6.56
CA ALA A 210 10.12 24.52 -7.04
C ALA A 210 10.90 23.50 -6.18
N VAL A 211 11.54 22.55 -6.84
CA VAL A 211 12.32 21.47 -6.21
C VAL A 211 13.62 21.25 -6.97
N PRO A 212 14.72 20.91 -6.27
CA PRO A 212 16.01 20.68 -6.91
C PRO A 212 16.07 19.38 -7.74
N MET A 213 15.10 18.47 -7.60
CA MET A 213 15.08 17.22 -8.38
C MET A 213 13.66 16.64 -8.45
N VAL A 214 13.27 16.18 -9.64
CA VAL A 214 12.13 15.30 -9.89
C VAL A 214 12.58 14.12 -10.75
N HIS A 215 11.91 12.98 -10.60
CA HIS A 215 12.24 11.78 -11.38
C HIS A 215 11.01 10.94 -11.74
N SER A 216 11.30 9.87 -12.49
CA SER A 216 10.40 8.81 -12.97
C SER A 216 9.26 9.23 -13.90
N THR A 217 8.37 10.13 -13.47
CA THR A 217 7.39 10.75 -14.38
C THR A 217 7.51 12.26 -14.33
N PHE A 218 7.76 12.89 -15.49
CA PHE A 218 7.82 14.35 -15.61
C PHE A 218 7.66 14.80 -17.06
N LEU A 219 7.12 16.01 -17.21
CA LEU A 219 6.88 16.70 -18.47
C LEU A 219 7.96 17.75 -18.71
N ILE A 220 8.48 17.82 -19.93
CA ILE A 220 9.29 18.94 -20.42
C ILE A 220 8.51 19.71 -21.49
N ASP A 221 8.41 21.04 -21.33
CA ASP A 221 7.88 21.95 -22.34
C ASP A 221 8.99 22.36 -23.31
N LEU A 222 8.98 21.78 -24.51
CA LEU A 222 10.02 21.95 -25.53
C LEU A 222 9.91 23.26 -26.31
N ARG A 223 8.80 23.99 -26.14
CA ARG A 223 8.60 25.30 -26.78
C ARG A 223 9.39 26.40 -26.08
N LYS A 224 9.84 26.17 -24.85
CA LYS A 224 10.60 27.14 -24.05
C LYS A 224 12.06 27.10 -24.44
N GLU A 225 12.65 28.27 -24.69
CA GLU A 225 14.06 28.36 -25.08
C GLU A 225 15.00 27.68 -24.09
N ALA A 226 14.74 27.81 -22.78
CA ALA A 226 15.53 27.20 -21.72
C ALA A 226 15.54 25.65 -21.78
N SER A 227 14.59 25.00 -22.45
CA SER A 227 14.61 23.54 -22.60
C SER A 227 15.62 23.06 -23.64
N ARG A 228 16.20 23.94 -24.46
CA ARG A 228 17.14 23.57 -25.56
C ARG A 228 18.46 23.03 -25.02
N ASP A 229 18.90 23.55 -23.88
CA ASP A 229 20.15 23.19 -23.22
C ASP A 229 20.02 21.96 -22.29
N LEU A 230 18.81 21.42 -22.13
CA LEU A 230 18.59 20.19 -21.37
C LEU A 230 19.13 18.98 -22.12
N VAL A 231 19.91 18.18 -21.41
CA VAL A 231 20.62 16.98 -21.89
C VAL A 231 20.63 15.93 -20.76
N PHE A 232 20.38 14.67 -21.11
CA PHE A 232 20.56 13.50 -20.23
C PHE A 232 21.93 12.84 -20.44
N TYR A 233 22.45 12.84 -21.67
CA TYR A 233 23.73 12.23 -22.02
C TYR A 233 24.41 12.93 -23.22
N PRO A 234 25.74 13.06 -23.26
CA PRO A 234 26.69 12.77 -22.18
C PRO A 234 26.50 13.72 -20.99
N PRO A 235 26.94 13.36 -19.77
CA PRO A 235 26.95 14.29 -18.64
C PRO A 235 27.72 15.57 -18.97
N HIS A 236 27.34 16.66 -18.31
CA HIS A 236 28.04 17.94 -18.46
C HIS A 236 29.55 17.79 -18.15
N PRO A 237 30.47 18.46 -18.87
CA PRO A 237 31.91 18.32 -18.63
C PRO A 237 32.36 18.60 -17.19
N ASP A 238 31.69 19.53 -16.50
CA ASP A 238 31.95 19.87 -15.09
C ASP A 238 31.25 18.94 -14.07
N TYR A 239 30.62 17.86 -14.52
CA TYR A 239 29.91 16.93 -13.63
C TYR A 239 30.91 16.13 -12.79
N THR A 240 30.79 16.26 -11.47
CA THR A 240 31.69 15.60 -10.49
C THR A 240 30.93 14.84 -9.40
N TRP A 241 29.61 14.75 -9.51
CA TRP A 241 28.75 14.07 -8.55
C TRP A 241 28.62 12.58 -8.86
N SER A 242 27.84 11.85 -8.05
CA SER A 242 27.57 10.43 -8.25
C SER A 242 26.96 10.14 -9.61
N PHE A 243 27.44 9.10 -10.29
CA PHE A 243 26.95 8.74 -11.61
C PHE A 243 25.60 8.02 -11.50
N ASP A 244 24.52 8.78 -11.63
CA ASP A 244 23.13 8.37 -11.45
C ASP A 244 22.27 9.22 -12.39
N ASP A 245 21.30 8.63 -13.07
CA ASP A 245 20.56 9.29 -14.14
C ASP A 245 19.74 10.50 -13.66
N ILE A 246 19.17 10.44 -12.45
CA ILE A 246 18.37 11.54 -11.90
C ILE A 246 19.25 12.67 -11.37
N ILE A 247 20.40 12.34 -10.78
CA ILE A 247 21.36 13.33 -10.27
C ILE A 247 22.04 14.05 -11.44
N VAL A 248 22.42 13.31 -12.49
CA VAL A 248 23.00 13.87 -13.73
C VAL A 248 22.00 14.81 -14.38
N PHE A 249 20.73 14.41 -14.53
CA PHE A 249 19.72 15.28 -15.13
C PHE A 249 19.40 16.51 -14.27
N ALA A 250 19.35 16.37 -12.95
CA ALA A 250 19.17 17.50 -12.04
C ALA A 250 20.31 18.51 -12.16
N PHE A 251 21.55 18.03 -12.29
CA PHE A 251 22.72 18.87 -12.54
C PHE A 251 22.62 19.56 -13.91
N ALA A 252 22.22 18.85 -14.96
CA ALA A 252 22.02 19.44 -16.29
C ALA A 252 20.97 20.56 -16.27
N CYS A 253 19.84 20.35 -15.58
CA CYS A 253 18.83 21.39 -15.37
C CYS A 253 19.42 22.61 -14.63
N LYS A 254 20.22 22.37 -13.59
CA LYS A 254 20.88 23.45 -12.84
C LYS A 254 21.85 24.26 -13.71
N GLN A 255 22.67 23.61 -14.53
CA GLN A 255 23.61 24.29 -15.43
C GLN A 255 22.90 25.07 -16.55
N ALA A 256 21.75 24.57 -17.01
CA ALA A 256 20.88 25.27 -17.96
C ALA A 256 20.01 26.35 -17.30
N GLU A 257 20.18 26.63 -16.00
CA GLU A 257 19.34 27.56 -15.22
C GLU A 257 17.83 27.23 -15.28
N VAL A 258 17.50 25.95 -15.44
CA VAL A 258 16.12 25.44 -15.51
C VAL A 258 15.68 24.93 -14.13
N GLN A 259 14.69 25.61 -13.55
CA GLN A 259 14.03 25.15 -12.32
C GLN A 259 13.05 24.00 -12.61
N MET A 260 13.20 22.90 -11.88
CA MET A 260 12.23 21.80 -11.85
C MET A 260 11.11 22.06 -10.84
N PHE A 261 9.94 21.51 -11.11
CA PHE A 261 8.75 21.66 -10.27
C PHE A 261 8.07 20.32 -9.99
N VAL A 262 7.48 20.17 -8.80
CA VAL A 262 6.57 19.08 -8.47
C VAL A 262 5.17 19.62 -8.17
N CYS A 263 4.14 19.04 -8.76
CA CYS A 263 2.74 19.44 -8.55
C CYS A 263 2.00 18.38 -7.75
N ASN A 264 1.33 18.79 -6.66
CA ASN A 264 0.54 17.89 -5.80
C ASN A 264 -0.92 18.36 -5.64
N LYS A 265 -1.40 19.23 -6.54
CA LYS A 265 -2.77 19.78 -6.49
C LYS A 265 -3.83 18.66 -6.55
N GLU A 266 -3.54 17.60 -7.29
CA GLU A 266 -4.37 16.41 -7.43
C GLU A 266 -3.64 15.15 -6.92
N VAL A 267 -4.39 14.05 -6.84
CA VAL A 267 -3.83 12.70 -6.81
C VAL A 267 -3.59 12.29 -8.26
N TYR A 268 -2.33 12.19 -8.68
CA TYR A 268 -1.96 11.91 -10.08
C TYR A 268 -1.76 10.43 -10.35
N GLY A 269 -1.22 9.70 -9.37
CA GLY A 269 -0.83 8.32 -9.54
C GLY A 269 0.08 7.84 -8.42
N PHE A 270 0.63 6.65 -8.61
CA PHE A 270 1.40 5.93 -7.62
C PHE A 270 2.70 5.38 -8.19
N LEU A 271 3.68 5.15 -7.32
CA LEU A 271 4.92 4.46 -7.67
C LEU A 271 5.35 3.46 -6.59
N PRO A 272 6.06 2.38 -6.95
CA PRO A 272 6.60 1.45 -5.97
C PRO A 272 7.83 2.05 -5.28
N VAL A 273 8.19 1.48 -4.14
CA VAL A 273 9.45 1.81 -3.46
C VAL A 273 10.54 0.92 -4.04
N PRO A 274 11.73 1.47 -4.38
CA PRO A 274 12.82 0.67 -4.91
C PRO A 274 13.23 -0.47 -3.99
N LEU A 275 13.44 -1.64 -4.59
CA LEU A 275 13.96 -2.82 -3.91
C LEU A 275 15.49 -2.79 -3.83
N ARG A 276 16.06 -3.66 -2.98
CA ARG A 276 17.51 -3.79 -2.80
C ARG A 276 18.16 -4.41 -4.03
N ALA A 277 19.44 -4.14 -4.23
CA ALA A 277 20.19 -4.62 -5.40
C ALA A 277 20.13 -6.15 -5.64
N HIS A 278 20.06 -6.93 -4.55
CA HIS A 278 20.00 -8.39 -4.56
C HIS A 278 18.57 -8.96 -4.54
N SER A 279 17.53 -8.12 -4.60
CA SER A 279 16.14 -8.58 -4.65
C SER A 279 15.84 -9.33 -5.95
N THR A 280 14.95 -10.30 -5.85
CA THR A 280 14.57 -11.20 -6.95
C THR A 280 13.40 -10.64 -7.78
N MET A 281 13.14 -11.20 -8.96
CA MET A 281 11.91 -10.89 -9.72
C MET A 281 10.64 -11.18 -8.93
N ARG A 282 10.66 -12.21 -8.09
CA ARG A 282 9.51 -12.54 -7.24
C ARG A 282 9.26 -11.43 -6.22
N ASP A 283 10.31 -10.88 -5.62
CA ASP A 283 10.18 -9.75 -4.70
C ASP A 283 9.58 -8.53 -5.41
N GLU A 284 9.97 -8.30 -6.66
CA GLU A 284 9.41 -7.22 -7.48
C GLU A 284 7.92 -7.42 -7.76
N VAL A 285 7.51 -8.61 -8.17
CA VAL A 285 6.10 -8.94 -8.41
C VAL A 285 5.27 -8.73 -7.14
N GLU A 286 5.76 -9.22 -5.99
CA GLU A 286 5.06 -9.05 -4.72
C GLU A 286 5.03 -7.58 -4.25
N SER A 287 6.08 -6.79 -4.52
CA SER A 287 6.16 -5.35 -4.23
C SER A 287 5.19 -4.54 -5.09
N PHE A 288 5.18 -4.77 -6.40
CA PHE A 288 4.30 -4.08 -7.34
C PHE A 288 2.82 -4.42 -7.08
N MET A 289 2.52 -5.70 -6.83
CA MET A 289 1.19 -6.13 -6.39
C MET A 289 0.75 -5.37 -5.14
N HIS A 290 1.62 -5.23 -4.13
CA HIS A 290 1.30 -4.48 -2.92
C HIS A 290 0.93 -3.00 -3.21
N VAL A 291 1.60 -2.34 -4.17
CA VAL A 291 1.18 -0.99 -4.61
C VAL A 291 -0.24 -1.01 -5.17
N GLN A 292 -0.58 -1.99 -6.01
CA GLN A 292 -1.95 -2.12 -6.54
C GLN A 292 -2.98 -2.33 -5.42
N LEU A 293 -2.64 -3.12 -4.38
CA LEU A 293 -3.50 -3.33 -3.22
C LEU A 293 -3.71 -2.03 -2.42
N GLU A 294 -2.66 -1.22 -2.23
CA GLU A 294 -2.74 0.06 -1.52
C GLU A 294 -3.59 1.09 -2.28
N ILE A 295 -3.52 1.10 -3.63
CA ILE A 295 -4.39 1.93 -4.46
C ILE A 295 -5.86 1.62 -4.17
N MET A 296 -6.22 0.33 -4.10
CA MET A 296 -7.58 -0.16 -3.88
C MET A 296 -8.18 0.21 -2.52
N VAL A 297 -7.39 0.72 -1.57
CA VAL A 297 -7.90 1.19 -0.27
C VAL A 297 -8.76 2.44 -0.44
N LYS A 298 -8.39 3.35 -1.35
CA LYS A 298 -9.07 4.66 -1.54
C LYS A 298 -9.49 4.93 -2.98
N ASN A 299 -9.08 4.11 -3.94
CA ASN A 299 -9.34 4.31 -5.35
C ASN A 299 -9.84 3.00 -5.98
N PRO A 300 -10.49 3.06 -7.15
CA PRO A 300 -10.78 1.87 -7.93
C PRO A 300 -9.50 1.08 -8.28
N PRO A 301 -9.62 -0.23 -8.53
CA PRO A 301 -8.50 -1.04 -9.01
C PRO A 301 -7.89 -0.47 -10.30
N VAL A 302 -6.56 -0.57 -10.42
CA VAL A 302 -5.89 -0.32 -11.69
C VAL A 302 -6.09 -1.54 -12.57
N GLU A 303 -6.86 -1.38 -13.65
CA GLU A 303 -7.13 -2.48 -14.57
C GLU A 303 -6.02 -2.63 -15.62
N PRO A 304 -5.62 -3.87 -15.96
CA PRO A 304 -4.78 -4.12 -17.11
C PRO A 304 -5.39 -3.55 -18.39
N SER A 305 -4.54 -3.27 -19.38
CA SER A 305 -5.03 -2.83 -20.69
C SER A 305 -5.95 -3.88 -21.31
N GLN A 306 -7.10 -3.45 -21.83
CA GLN A 306 -8.02 -4.31 -22.60
C GLN A 306 -7.38 -4.92 -23.86
N TYR A 307 -6.21 -4.41 -24.26
CA TYR A 307 -5.44 -4.86 -25.42
C TYR A 307 -4.36 -5.90 -25.08
N LEU A 308 -4.38 -6.43 -23.85
CA LEU A 308 -3.45 -7.44 -23.36
C LEU A 308 -4.17 -8.70 -22.93
N SER A 309 -3.58 -9.85 -23.24
CA SER A 309 -3.98 -11.13 -22.71
C SER A 309 -3.44 -11.30 -21.28
N VAL A 310 -4.31 -11.20 -20.29
CA VAL A 310 -3.93 -11.39 -18.88
C VAL A 310 -4.14 -12.86 -18.50
N LEU A 311 -3.11 -13.48 -17.93
CA LEU A 311 -3.22 -14.84 -17.40
C LEU A 311 -4.19 -14.86 -16.21
N HIS A 312 -5.09 -15.84 -16.22
CA HIS A 312 -5.99 -16.07 -15.11
C HIS A 312 -5.20 -16.55 -13.89
N LYS A 313 -5.40 -15.89 -12.74
CA LYS A 313 -4.77 -16.29 -11.49
C LYS A 313 -5.45 -17.56 -10.96
N VAL A 314 -4.72 -18.44 -10.29
CA VAL A 314 -5.28 -19.68 -9.72
C VAL A 314 -5.20 -19.58 -8.20
N PRO A 315 -6.27 -19.14 -7.53
CA PRO A 315 -6.26 -18.98 -6.08
C PRO A 315 -6.14 -20.32 -5.36
N ASP A 316 -5.44 -20.31 -4.22
CA ASP A 316 -5.31 -21.44 -3.30
C ASP A 316 -5.61 -20.99 -1.87
N LYS A 317 -5.69 -21.95 -0.94
CA LYS A 317 -5.93 -21.67 0.49
C LYS A 317 -4.66 -21.59 1.32
N MET A 318 -3.49 -21.35 0.72
CA MET A 318 -2.21 -21.22 1.43
C MET A 318 -1.89 -22.42 2.35
N GLY A 319 -2.28 -23.63 1.97
CA GLY A 319 -2.09 -24.83 2.82
C GLY A 319 -2.95 -24.86 4.09
N PHE A 320 -3.91 -23.95 4.26
CA PHE A 320 -4.98 -24.06 5.25
C PHE A 320 -6.18 -24.82 4.69
N ASP A 321 -7.01 -25.39 5.56
CA ASP A 321 -8.23 -26.08 5.14
C ASP A 321 -9.29 -25.09 4.62
N GLU A 322 -9.34 -23.91 5.23
CA GLU A 322 -10.22 -22.81 4.86
C GLU A 322 -9.64 -21.43 5.18
N VAL A 323 -9.93 -20.47 4.30
CA VAL A 323 -9.74 -19.05 4.57
C VAL A 323 -11.12 -18.41 4.60
N PHE A 324 -11.57 -17.96 5.77
CA PHE A 324 -12.86 -17.33 5.97
C PHE A 324 -12.75 -15.81 5.87
N MET A 325 -13.62 -15.20 5.07
CA MET A 325 -13.78 -13.74 5.01
C MET A 325 -15.13 -13.33 5.58
N ILE A 326 -15.11 -12.61 6.70
CA ILE A 326 -16.30 -12.07 7.36
C ILE A 326 -16.70 -10.78 6.65
N ASN A 327 -17.95 -10.72 6.17
CA ASN A 327 -18.50 -9.53 5.54
C ASN A 327 -19.98 -9.38 5.85
N LEU A 328 -20.40 -8.16 6.21
CA LEU A 328 -21.81 -7.81 6.28
C LEU A 328 -22.39 -7.76 4.87
N LYS A 329 -23.51 -8.44 4.63
CA LYS A 329 -24.18 -8.51 3.32
C LYS A 329 -24.44 -7.13 2.68
N ARG A 330 -24.71 -6.12 3.50
CA ARG A 330 -24.95 -4.73 3.08
C ARG A 330 -23.69 -3.96 2.70
N ARG A 331 -22.49 -4.46 2.99
CA ARG A 331 -21.18 -3.86 2.67
C ARG A 331 -20.58 -4.50 1.41
N ALA A 332 -21.31 -4.39 0.29
CA ALA A 332 -20.84 -4.88 -1.01
C ALA A 332 -19.56 -4.15 -1.47
N ASP A 333 -19.41 -2.87 -1.11
CA ASP A 333 -18.21 -2.05 -1.32
C ASP A 333 -16.95 -2.72 -0.75
N ARG A 334 -17.00 -3.14 0.52
CA ARG A 334 -15.88 -3.79 1.21
C ARG A 334 -15.63 -5.19 0.66
N ARG A 335 -16.70 -5.93 0.38
CA ARG A 335 -16.65 -7.27 -0.20
C ARG A 335 -15.93 -7.29 -1.55
N GLU A 336 -16.32 -6.41 -2.47
CA GLU A 336 -15.74 -6.36 -3.82
C GLU A 336 -14.25 -6.02 -3.77
N ARG A 337 -13.87 -5.02 -2.96
CA ARG A 337 -12.47 -4.67 -2.73
C ARG A 337 -11.66 -5.85 -2.18
N MET A 338 -12.17 -6.53 -1.15
CA MET A 338 -11.47 -7.65 -0.52
C MET A 338 -11.37 -8.87 -1.43
N LEU A 339 -12.44 -9.23 -2.16
CA LEU A 339 -12.37 -10.33 -3.13
C LEU A 339 -11.38 -10.03 -4.24
N ARG A 340 -11.31 -8.80 -4.75
CA ARG A 340 -10.28 -8.40 -5.71
C ARG A 340 -8.89 -8.51 -5.10
N THR A 341 -8.71 -8.05 -3.87
CA THR A 341 -7.42 -8.07 -3.15
C THR A 341 -6.92 -9.50 -2.90
N LEU A 342 -7.81 -10.42 -2.53
CA LEU A 342 -7.51 -11.84 -2.36
C LEU A 342 -7.22 -12.52 -3.69
N TYR A 343 -7.98 -12.20 -4.75
CA TYR A 343 -7.71 -12.70 -6.10
C TYR A 343 -6.34 -12.27 -6.62
N GLU A 344 -5.95 -11.00 -6.45
CA GLU A 344 -4.62 -10.50 -6.82
C GLU A 344 -3.49 -11.28 -6.12
N GLN A 345 -3.69 -11.62 -4.85
CA GLN A 345 -2.76 -12.43 -4.05
C GLN A 345 -2.87 -13.94 -4.28
N GLN A 346 -3.79 -14.39 -5.16
CA GLN A 346 -4.09 -15.79 -5.42
C GLN A 346 -4.52 -16.54 -4.14
N ILE A 347 -5.41 -15.93 -3.36
CA ILE A 347 -5.97 -16.50 -2.15
C ILE A 347 -7.45 -16.79 -2.40
N ASP A 348 -7.82 -18.07 -2.33
CA ASP A 348 -9.21 -18.52 -2.32
C ASP A 348 -9.81 -18.30 -0.93
N CYS A 349 -11.09 -17.92 -0.85
CA CYS A 349 -11.75 -17.73 0.43
C CYS A 349 -13.24 -18.10 0.40
N LYS A 350 -13.73 -18.54 1.56
CA LYS A 350 -15.15 -18.69 1.84
C LYS A 350 -15.69 -17.42 2.47
N ILE A 351 -16.67 -16.80 1.83
CA ILE A 351 -17.39 -15.66 2.40
C ILE A 351 -18.34 -16.16 3.50
N ILE A 352 -18.22 -15.56 4.67
CA ILE A 352 -19.15 -15.75 5.79
C ILE A 352 -20.03 -14.52 5.88
N GLU A 353 -21.34 -14.72 5.66
CA GLU A 353 -22.34 -13.66 5.87
C GLU A 353 -22.38 -13.31 7.37
N ALA A 354 -21.79 -12.15 7.69
CA ALA A 354 -21.71 -11.65 9.05
C ALA A 354 -23.11 -11.38 9.61
N VAL A 355 -23.28 -11.59 10.90
CA VAL A 355 -24.52 -11.29 11.61
C VAL A 355 -24.67 -9.77 11.71
N ASP A 356 -25.67 -9.21 11.04
CA ASP A 356 -26.02 -7.81 11.20
C ASP A 356 -26.78 -7.61 12.50
N GLY A 357 -26.03 -7.30 13.57
CA GLY A 357 -26.63 -7.06 14.86
C GLY A 357 -27.66 -5.93 14.87
N LYS A 358 -27.57 -4.94 13.97
CA LYS A 358 -28.59 -3.87 13.89
C LYS A 358 -29.95 -4.42 13.44
N ALA A 359 -29.96 -5.53 12.69
CA ALA A 359 -31.18 -6.19 12.24
C ALA A 359 -31.77 -7.16 13.29
N MET A 360 -31.00 -7.53 14.33
CA MET A 360 -31.46 -8.46 15.35
C MET A 360 -32.46 -7.82 16.32
N ASN A 361 -33.51 -8.55 16.68
CA ASN A 361 -34.46 -8.16 17.72
C ASN A 361 -34.22 -8.91 19.05
N SER A 362 -34.79 -8.42 20.15
CA SER A 362 -34.57 -9.00 21.48
C SER A 362 -35.02 -10.46 21.61
N SER A 363 -36.09 -10.86 20.90
CA SER A 363 -36.58 -12.24 20.95
C SER A 363 -35.62 -13.23 20.28
N GLU A 364 -34.91 -12.82 19.22
CA GLU A 364 -33.86 -13.64 18.60
C GLU A 364 -32.67 -13.82 19.54
N VAL A 365 -32.26 -12.76 20.24
CA VAL A 365 -31.18 -12.81 21.24
C VAL A 365 -31.52 -13.76 22.38
N GLU A 366 -32.76 -13.66 22.91
CA GLU A 366 -33.26 -14.55 23.96
C GLU A 366 -33.35 -16.01 23.49
N ALA A 367 -33.84 -16.24 22.26
CA ALA A 367 -33.94 -17.59 21.69
C ALA A 367 -32.57 -18.26 21.48
N MET A 368 -31.51 -17.46 21.28
CA MET A 368 -30.13 -17.94 21.20
C MET A 368 -29.48 -18.17 22.58
N GLY A 369 -30.20 -17.89 23.67
CA GLY A 369 -29.69 -18.05 25.03
C GLY A 369 -28.59 -17.04 25.39
N ILE A 370 -28.53 -15.91 24.68
CA ILE A 370 -27.46 -14.94 24.85
C ILE A 370 -27.67 -14.15 26.14
N GLN A 371 -26.71 -14.22 27.04
CA GLN A 371 -26.67 -13.47 28.29
C GLN A 371 -25.37 -12.72 28.37
N MET A 372 -25.44 -11.42 28.64
CA MET A 372 -24.24 -10.60 28.82
C MET A 372 -23.55 -10.96 30.14
N LEU A 373 -22.22 -10.87 30.15
CA LEU A 373 -21.46 -11.04 31.38
C LEU A 373 -21.94 -10.01 32.44
N PRO A 374 -22.35 -10.46 33.65
CA PRO A 374 -22.78 -9.55 34.70
C PRO A 374 -21.69 -8.52 35.04
N GLY A 375 -22.06 -7.25 35.12
CA GLY A 375 -21.13 -6.18 35.47
C GLY A 375 -20.24 -5.67 34.33
N TYR A 376 -20.27 -6.30 33.16
CA TYR A 376 -19.52 -5.80 32.00
C TYR A 376 -19.95 -4.38 31.62
N LYS A 377 -18.95 -3.52 31.49
CA LYS A 377 -19.05 -2.19 30.89
C LYS A 377 -17.86 -2.00 29.97
N ASP A 378 -18.14 -1.53 28.77
CA ASP A 378 -17.14 -1.08 27.82
C ASP A 378 -16.13 -0.14 28.52
N PRO A 379 -14.81 -0.41 28.44
CA PRO A 379 -13.81 0.33 29.20
C PRO A 379 -13.74 1.84 28.90
N TYR A 380 -14.21 2.28 27.73
CA TYR A 380 -14.06 3.67 27.26
C TYR A 380 -15.31 4.52 27.51
N HIS A 381 -16.46 3.92 27.28
CA HIS A 381 -17.76 4.58 27.30
C HIS A 381 -18.56 4.22 28.56
N GLY A 382 -18.17 3.17 29.29
CA GLY A 382 -18.88 2.69 30.47
C GLY A 382 -20.27 2.13 30.16
N ARG A 383 -20.52 1.73 28.90
CA ARG A 383 -21.80 1.23 28.40
C ARG A 383 -21.81 -0.30 28.29
N PRO A 384 -22.99 -0.95 28.29
CA PRO A 384 -23.10 -2.35 27.89
C PRO A 384 -22.76 -2.58 26.40
N LEU A 385 -22.72 -3.84 25.98
CA LEU A 385 -22.54 -4.25 24.59
C LEU A 385 -23.48 -3.50 23.64
N THR A 386 -22.99 -3.14 22.46
CA THR A 386 -23.83 -2.74 21.35
C THR A 386 -24.35 -3.95 20.59
N LYS A 387 -25.43 -3.75 19.83
CA LYS A 387 -25.87 -4.74 18.84
C LYS A 387 -24.79 -5.02 17.79
N GLY A 388 -24.00 -4.04 17.38
CA GLY A 388 -22.91 -4.23 16.43
C GLY A 388 -21.81 -5.16 16.97
N GLU A 389 -21.35 -4.95 18.20
CA GLU A 389 -20.40 -5.83 18.91
C GLU A 389 -20.96 -7.27 19.05
N LEU A 390 -22.26 -7.40 19.34
CA LEU A 390 -22.96 -8.69 19.37
C LEU A 390 -22.89 -9.40 18.01
N GLY A 391 -23.19 -8.69 16.92
CA GLY A 391 -23.12 -9.23 15.56
C GLY A 391 -21.71 -9.66 15.15
N CYS A 392 -20.69 -8.88 15.52
CA CYS A 392 -19.28 -9.22 15.31
C CYS A 392 -18.93 -10.54 16.01
N PHE A 393 -19.19 -10.66 17.31
CA PHE A 393 -18.93 -11.88 18.06
C PHE A 393 -19.63 -13.10 17.46
N LEU A 394 -20.93 -12.98 17.15
CA LEU A 394 -21.70 -14.09 16.59
C LEU A 394 -21.17 -14.54 15.21
N SER A 395 -20.56 -13.63 14.45
CA SER A 395 -19.93 -13.96 13.18
C SER A 395 -18.68 -14.83 13.37
N HIS A 396 -17.82 -14.52 14.34
CA HIS A 396 -16.68 -15.38 14.69
C HIS A 396 -17.13 -16.70 15.33
N TYR A 397 -18.12 -16.67 16.22
CA TYR A 397 -18.68 -17.87 16.86
C TYR A 397 -19.19 -18.89 15.83
N LYS A 398 -19.88 -18.42 14.77
CA LYS A 398 -20.31 -19.27 13.64
C LYS A 398 -19.13 -19.97 12.96
N ILE A 399 -18.00 -19.27 12.79
CA ILE A 399 -16.79 -19.83 12.18
C ILE A 399 -16.17 -20.89 13.09
N TRP A 400 -16.05 -20.63 14.40
CA TRP A 400 -15.53 -21.63 15.34
C TRP A 400 -16.38 -22.89 15.33
N LYS A 401 -17.72 -22.73 15.32
CA LYS A 401 -18.65 -23.86 15.17
C LYS A 401 -18.39 -24.63 13.87
N GLU A 402 -18.30 -23.93 12.75
CA GLU A 402 -18.07 -24.55 11.46
C GLU A 402 -16.72 -25.31 11.40
N ILE A 403 -15.65 -24.74 11.97
CA ILE A 403 -14.33 -25.38 12.08
C ILE A 403 -14.45 -26.71 12.83
N VAL A 404 -15.15 -26.72 13.96
CA VAL A 404 -15.35 -27.93 14.77
C VAL A 404 -16.25 -28.95 14.07
N GLU A 405 -17.36 -28.50 13.48
CA GLU A 405 -18.32 -29.36 12.78
C GLU A 405 -17.70 -30.04 11.55
N ARG A 406 -16.82 -29.33 10.83
CA ARG A 406 -16.10 -29.86 9.66
C ARG A 406 -14.78 -30.55 10.01
N GLY A 407 -14.27 -30.39 11.23
CA GLY A 407 -12.96 -30.91 11.65
C GLY A 407 -11.80 -30.25 10.92
N LEU A 408 -11.83 -28.94 10.68
CA LEU A 408 -10.76 -28.20 9.99
C LEU A 408 -9.58 -28.03 10.95
N GLU A 409 -8.40 -28.55 10.61
CA GLU A 409 -7.21 -28.55 11.47
C GLU A 409 -6.66 -27.14 11.69
N LYS A 410 -6.56 -26.35 10.61
CA LYS A 410 -6.12 -24.96 10.67
C LYS A 410 -6.85 -24.09 9.65
N SER A 411 -7.26 -22.90 10.09
CA SER A 411 -8.01 -21.96 9.26
C SER A 411 -7.55 -20.52 9.49
N VAL A 412 -7.68 -19.69 8.46
CA VAL A 412 -7.48 -18.23 8.55
C VAL A 412 -8.83 -17.55 8.61
N VAL A 413 -8.98 -16.55 9.47
CA VAL A 413 -10.16 -15.69 9.55
C VAL A 413 -9.71 -14.26 9.28
N VAL A 414 -10.37 -13.59 8.32
CA VAL A 414 -10.15 -12.18 7.98
C VAL A 414 -11.46 -11.39 7.96
N GLU A 415 -11.42 -10.16 8.44
CA GLU A 415 -12.49 -9.17 8.29
C GLU A 415 -12.37 -8.41 6.95
N ASP A 416 -13.40 -7.64 6.57
CA ASP A 416 -13.52 -7.04 5.25
C ASP A 416 -12.89 -5.63 5.09
N ASP A 417 -12.38 -5.04 6.16
CA ASP A 417 -11.88 -3.66 6.21
C ASP A 417 -10.40 -3.55 6.57
N LEU A 418 -9.62 -4.56 6.17
CA LEU A 418 -8.16 -4.58 6.29
C LEU A 418 -7.41 -4.35 4.96
N ARG A 419 -6.12 -4.04 5.09
CA ARG A 419 -5.11 -3.98 4.02
C ARG A 419 -3.95 -4.91 4.37
N PHE A 420 -3.29 -5.46 3.35
CA PHE A 420 -2.24 -6.46 3.50
C PHE A 420 -0.85 -5.82 3.41
N GLU A 421 0.08 -6.31 4.24
CA GLU A 421 1.47 -5.90 4.13
C GLU A 421 2.19 -6.53 2.94
N ILE A 422 3.29 -5.88 2.54
CA ILE A 422 4.19 -6.42 1.53
C ILE A 422 4.66 -7.83 1.95
N PHE A 423 4.70 -8.74 0.97
CA PHE A 423 5.08 -10.14 1.15
C PHE A 423 4.14 -10.96 2.08
N PHE A 424 2.90 -10.53 2.32
CA PHE A 424 1.91 -11.18 3.19
C PHE A 424 1.89 -12.71 3.09
N LYS A 425 1.50 -13.25 1.92
CA LYS A 425 1.30 -14.69 1.69
C LYS A 425 2.57 -15.47 2.02
N ARG A 426 3.73 -15.00 1.53
CA ARG A 426 5.03 -15.64 1.77
C ARG A 426 5.44 -15.59 3.25
N ARG A 427 5.26 -14.46 3.92
CA ARG A 427 5.59 -14.30 5.35
C ARG A 427 4.72 -15.19 6.23
N LEU A 428 3.42 -15.29 5.94
CA LEU A 428 2.52 -16.18 6.66
C LEU A 428 2.91 -17.66 6.45
N MET A 429 3.16 -18.07 5.21
CA MET A 429 3.55 -19.44 4.89
C MET A 429 4.87 -19.85 5.56
N ASN A 430 5.87 -18.97 5.56
CA ASN A 430 7.14 -19.24 6.24
C ASN A 430 6.95 -19.40 7.75
N LEU A 431 6.10 -18.56 8.37
CA LEU A 431 5.78 -18.72 9.78
C LEU A 431 5.10 -20.07 10.06
N MET A 432 4.13 -20.47 9.23
CA MET A 432 3.47 -21.77 9.40
C MET A 432 4.45 -22.94 9.27
N TYR A 433 5.41 -22.85 8.36
CA TYR A 433 6.49 -23.83 8.24
C TYR A 433 7.38 -23.87 9.49
N ASP A 434 7.82 -22.71 9.97
CA ASP A 434 8.66 -22.62 11.18
C ASP A 434 7.95 -23.19 12.42
N LEU A 435 6.63 -23.00 12.54
CA LEU A 435 5.81 -23.58 13.61
C LEU A 435 5.74 -25.11 13.55
N GLU A 436 5.59 -25.66 12.34
CA GLU A 436 5.54 -27.11 12.11
C GLU A 436 6.90 -27.77 12.39
N GLU A 437 7.99 -27.16 11.93
CA GLU A 437 9.36 -27.67 12.15
C GLU A 437 9.76 -27.66 13.63
N GLU A 438 9.42 -26.60 14.37
CA GLU A 438 9.70 -26.50 15.81
C GLU A 438 8.72 -27.33 16.66
N GLY A 439 7.61 -27.81 16.08
CA GLY A 439 6.58 -28.55 16.80
C GLY A 439 5.91 -27.72 17.91
N LEU A 440 5.74 -26.41 17.68
CA LEU A 440 5.14 -25.51 18.66
C LEU A 440 3.62 -25.70 18.70
N ASP A 441 3.07 -25.99 19.88
CA ASP A 441 1.62 -25.98 20.09
C ASP A 441 1.07 -24.54 20.06
N TRP A 442 -0.01 -24.32 19.30
CA TRP A 442 -0.71 -23.04 19.23
C TRP A 442 -2.21 -23.25 19.00
N ASP A 443 -3.02 -22.33 19.54
CA ASP A 443 -4.47 -22.32 19.34
C ASP A 443 -4.92 -21.16 18.44
N LEU A 444 -4.32 -19.99 18.63
CA LEU A 444 -4.67 -18.76 17.93
C LEU A 444 -3.42 -17.92 17.67
N ILE A 445 -3.28 -17.40 16.45
CA ILE A 445 -2.20 -16.49 16.08
C ILE A 445 -2.81 -15.23 15.46
N TYR A 446 -2.68 -14.09 16.12
CA TYR A 446 -3.06 -12.81 15.53
C TYR A 446 -2.13 -12.47 14.36
N ILE A 447 -2.71 -12.20 13.20
CA ILE A 447 -1.98 -11.66 12.03
C ILE A 447 -2.32 -10.19 11.77
N GLY A 448 -3.44 -9.72 12.32
CA GLY A 448 -3.81 -8.32 12.44
C GLY A 448 -4.61 -8.08 13.72
N ARG A 449 -4.14 -7.14 14.54
CA ARG A 449 -4.76 -6.72 15.80
C ARG A 449 -4.34 -5.28 16.15
N LYS A 450 -4.88 -4.75 17.24
CA LYS A 450 -4.37 -3.59 17.96
C LYS A 450 -3.81 -4.04 19.29
N ARG A 451 -2.52 -3.80 19.51
CA ARG A 451 -1.88 -4.08 20.78
C ARG A 451 -2.23 -2.97 21.77
N MET A 452 -2.77 -3.33 22.94
CA MET A 452 -3.22 -2.33 23.92
C MET A 452 -2.17 -1.99 24.97
N GLN A 453 -1.25 -2.90 25.27
CA GLN A 453 -0.10 -2.64 26.14
C GLN A 453 1.15 -2.33 25.32
N VAL A 454 1.66 -1.10 25.38
CA VAL A 454 2.83 -0.65 24.58
C VAL A 454 4.05 -0.26 25.43
N GLU A 455 3.95 -0.29 26.76
CA GLU A 455 5.03 0.19 27.64
C GLU A 455 6.28 -0.70 27.63
N HIS A 456 6.12 -2.00 27.38
CA HIS A 456 7.21 -2.97 27.29
C HIS A 456 7.05 -3.81 26.02
N PRO A 457 8.12 -4.35 25.39
CA PRO A 457 7.97 -5.29 24.27
C PRO A 457 7.25 -6.58 24.71
N GLU A 458 6.60 -7.24 23.76
CA GLU A 458 6.06 -8.59 23.98
C GLU A 458 7.18 -9.61 23.89
N LYS A 459 7.01 -10.74 24.58
CA LYS A 459 8.03 -11.77 24.67
C LYS A 459 8.10 -12.56 23.36
N SER A 460 9.25 -12.56 22.71
CA SER A 460 9.51 -13.38 21.53
C SER A 460 9.45 -14.87 21.85
N VAL A 461 8.89 -15.65 20.93
CA VAL A 461 8.91 -17.11 20.99
C VAL A 461 10.30 -17.60 20.56
N PRO A 462 11.00 -18.40 21.38
CA PRO A 462 12.30 -18.94 21.00
C PRO A 462 12.21 -19.79 19.72
N HIS A 463 13.25 -19.70 18.88
CA HIS A 463 13.44 -20.46 17.64
C HIS A 463 12.44 -20.18 16.50
N VAL A 464 11.25 -19.63 16.78
CA VAL A 464 10.30 -19.17 15.76
C VAL A 464 10.46 -17.67 15.54
N ARG A 465 10.85 -17.28 14.31
CA ARG A 465 11.07 -15.87 13.99
C ARG A 465 9.75 -15.14 13.83
N ASN A 466 9.75 -13.85 14.17
CA ASN A 466 8.60 -12.95 13.97
C ASN A 466 7.32 -13.39 14.69
N LEU A 467 7.47 -14.09 15.82
CA LEU A 467 6.36 -14.54 16.65
C LEU A 467 6.58 -14.12 18.11
N VAL A 468 5.53 -13.62 18.74
CA VAL A 468 5.52 -13.22 20.15
C VAL A 468 4.33 -13.84 20.88
N GLU A 469 4.46 -14.03 22.19
CA GLU A 469 3.33 -14.31 23.07
C GLU A 469 2.35 -13.12 23.02
N ALA A 470 1.09 -13.37 22.71
CA ALA A 470 0.10 -12.30 22.61
C ALA A 470 -0.23 -11.74 24.01
N ASP A 471 -0.28 -10.41 24.12
CA ASP A 471 -0.78 -9.71 25.31
C ASP A 471 -2.20 -9.15 25.07
N TYR A 472 -2.71 -8.32 25.98
CA TYR A 472 -4.02 -7.69 25.84
C TYR A 472 -4.16 -6.96 24.50
N SER A 473 -5.14 -7.39 23.72
CA SER A 473 -5.27 -7.08 22.30
C SER A 473 -6.70 -6.75 21.95
N TYR A 474 -6.87 -5.71 21.15
CA TYR A 474 -8.11 -5.34 20.50
C TYR A 474 -8.10 -5.64 19.02
N TRP A 475 -9.28 -5.57 18.41
CA TRP A 475 -9.53 -5.84 17.00
C TRP A 475 -9.22 -7.28 16.59
N THR A 476 -10.21 -7.92 15.97
CA THR A 476 -10.11 -9.26 15.38
C THR A 476 -9.92 -9.22 13.87
N LEU A 477 -9.22 -8.19 13.37
CA LEU A 477 -9.02 -7.93 11.93
C LEU A 477 -8.67 -9.21 11.18
N ALA A 478 -7.69 -9.96 11.70
CA ALA A 478 -7.39 -11.28 11.20
C ALA A 478 -6.58 -12.14 12.18
N TYR A 479 -6.85 -13.44 12.16
CA TYR A 479 -6.09 -14.44 12.92
C TYR A 479 -6.09 -15.81 12.23
N VAL A 480 -5.10 -16.62 12.59
CA VAL A 480 -5.09 -18.06 12.33
C VAL A 480 -5.62 -18.77 13.57
N ILE A 481 -6.43 -19.82 13.39
CA ILE A 481 -6.99 -20.62 14.48
C ILE A 481 -6.88 -22.11 14.16
N SER A 482 -6.53 -22.90 15.18
CA SER A 482 -6.50 -24.37 15.08
C SER A 482 -7.86 -24.97 15.46
N LEU A 483 -8.10 -26.22 15.08
CA LEU A 483 -9.27 -26.99 15.52
C LEU A 483 -9.41 -26.97 17.05
N GLN A 484 -8.29 -27.19 17.74
CA GLN A 484 -8.23 -27.21 19.20
C GLN A 484 -8.58 -25.84 19.79
N GLY A 485 -8.07 -24.76 19.19
CA GLY A 485 -8.41 -23.39 19.59
C GLY A 485 -9.91 -23.14 19.47
N ALA A 486 -10.53 -23.50 18.34
CA ALA A 486 -11.97 -23.36 18.16
C ALA A 486 -12.78 -24.17 19.19
N GLN A 487 -12.35 -25.40 19.50
CA GLN A 487 -12.97 -26.23 20.54
C GLN A 487 -12.89 -25.59 21.93
N LYS A 488 -11.72 -25.05 22.32
CA LYS A 488 -11.52 -24.36 23.60
C LYS A 488 -12.43 -23.13 23.73
N LEU A 489 -12.54 -22.31 22.66
CA LEU A 489 -13.40 -21.13 22.65
C LEU A 489 -14.89 -21.49 22.77
N LEU A 490 -15.34 -22.57 22.12
CA LEU A 490 -16.73 -23.03 22.22
C LEU A 490 -17.05 -23.66 23.57
N ALA A 491 -16.12 -24.45 24.12
CA ALA A 491 -16.26 -25.12 25.42
C ALA A 491 -16.37 -24.12 26.59
N ALA A 492 -15.95 -22.87 26.39
CA ALA A 492 -16.14 -21.79 27.34
C ALA A 492 -17.61 -21.35 27.49
N GLU A 493 -18.52 -21.84 26.65
CA GLU A 493 -19.94 -21.46 26.58
C GLU A 493 -20.16 -19.94 26.53
N PRO A 494 -19.52 -19.22 25.58
CA PRO A 494 -19.46 -17.76 25.64
C PRO A 494 -20.82 -17.06 25.46
N LEU A 495 -21.82 -17.74 24.89
CA LEU A 495 -23.14 -17.15 24.69
C LEU A 495 -23.86 -16.88 26.01
N SER A 496 -23.64 -17.68 27.07
CA SER A 496 -24.27 -17.48 28.37
C SER A 496 -23.57 -16.44 29.26
N LYS A 497 -22.44 -15.90 28.81
CA LYS A 497 -21.60 -14.93 29.55
C LYS A 497 -20.81 -14.06 28.57
N MET A 498 -21.57 -13.41 27.70
CA MET A 498 -21.06 -12.76 26.51
C MET A 498 -20.28 -11.49 26.83
N LEU A 499 -19.13 -11.39 26.17
CA LEU A 499 -18.25 -10.23 26.06
C LEU A 499 -18.06 -9.91 24.57
N PRO A 500 -17.61 -8.70 24.19
CA PRO A 500 -17.12 -8.46 22.84
C PRO A 500 -15.98 -9.44 22.52
N VAL A 501 -15.80 -9.77 21.24
CA VAL A 501 -14.84 -10.81 20.85
C VAL A 501 -13.41 -10.45 21.26
N ASP A 502 -13.07 -9.17 21.20
CA ASP A 502 -11.77 -8.62 21.58
C ASP A 502 -11.56 -8.51 23.10
N GLU A 503 -12.60 -8.64 23.92
CA GLU A 503 -12.47 -8.82 25.37
C GLU A 503 -12.48 -10.31 25.76
N PHE A 504 -13.30 -11.10 25.07
CA PHE A 504 -13.42 -12.54 25.29
C PHE A 504 -12.11 -13.27 24.98
N LEU A 505 -11.48 -13.01 23.83
CA LEU A 505 -10.25 -13.71 23.45
C LEU A 505 -9.14 -13.50 24.51
N PRO A 506 -8.78 -12.27 24.94
CA PRO A 506 -7.81 -12.07 26.02
C PRO A 506 -8.15 -12.73 27.35
N VAL A 507 -9.44 -12.87 27.69
CA VAL A 507 -9.84 -13.66 28.85
C VAL A 507 -9.41 -15.12 28.66
N MET A 508 -9.66 -15.69 27.48
CA MET A 508 -9.37 -17.11 27.21
C MET A 508 -7.87 -17.47 27.19
N PHE A 509 -6.98 -16.50 26.98
CA PHE A 509 -5.52 -16.67 27.08
C PHE A 509 -4.89 -15.97 28.29
N ASP A 510 -5.69 -15.64 29.32
CA ASP A 510 -5.25 -15.16 30.64
C ASP A 510 -4.45 -13.83 30.60
N LYS A 511 -4.80 -12.92 29.68
CA LYS A 511 -4.15 -11.60 29.51
C LYS A 511 -5.12 -10.42 29.59
N HIS A 512 -6.33 -10.63 30.10
CA HIS A 512 -7.29 -9.55 30.27
C HIS A 512 -6.95 -8.71 31.52
N PRO A 513 -7.01 -7.36 31.46
CA PRO A 513 -6.63 -6.50 32.59
C PRO A 513 -7.66 -6.47 33.73
N VAL A 514 -8.91 -6.82 33.46
CA VAL A 514 -10.00 -6.88 34.46
C VAL A 514 -10.16 -8.33 34.94
N PHE A 515 -9.76 -8.57 36.19
CA PHE A 515 -9.77 -9.91 36.80
C PHE A 515 -11.18 -10.45 37.02
N GLU A 516 -12.13 -9.58 37.37
CA GLU A 516 -13.53 -9.94 37.60
C GLU A 516 -14.17 -10.59 36.36
N TYR A 517 -13.75 -10.19 35.15
CA TYR A 517 -14.25 -10.82 33.94
C TYR A 517 -13.68 -12.23 33.74
N MET A 518 -12.43 -12.43 34.14
CA MET A 518 -11.73 -13.72 34.02
C MET A 518 -12.26 -14.76 34.99
N GLU A 519 -12.73 -14.37 36.18
CA GLU A 519 -13.31 -15.28 37.19
C GLU A 519 -14.51 -16.08 36.67
N HIS A 520 -15.24 -15.56 35.67
CA HIS A 520 -16.36 -16.25 35.05
C HIS A 520 -15.94 -17.37 34.08
N PHE A 521 -14.66 -17.51 33.78
CA PHE A 521 -14.12 -18.51 32.86
C PHE A 521 -13.05 -19.33 33.57
N GLU A 522 -13.37 -20.56 33.98
CA GLU A 522 -12.43 -21.41 34.73
C GLU A 522 -11.26 -21.89 33.86
N ASN A 523 -11.54 -22.31 32.62
CA ASN A 523 -10.55 -22.82 31.68
C ASN A 523 -10.08 -21.72 30.72
N ARG A 524 -8.95 -21.07 31.04
CA ARG A 524 -8.33 -19.99 30.25
C ARG A 524 -6.96 -20.42 29.71
N ASN A 525 -6.95 -21.53 28.98
CA ASN A 525 -5.74 -22.20 28.51
C ASN A 525 -5.53 -22.09 26.99
N LEU A 526 -6.10 -21.05 26.36
CA LEU A 526 -5.88 -20.78 24.95
C LEU A 526 -4.42 -20.31 24.74
N LEU A 527 -3.67 -21.01 23.91
CA LEU A 527 -2.31 -20.66 23.51
C LEU A 527 -2.36 -19.63 22.38
N ALA A 528 -2.27 -18.35 22.77
CA ALA A 528 -2.37 -17.22 21.84
C ALA A 528 -1.01 -16.58 21.56
N PHE A 529 -0.70 -16.42 20.28
CA PHE A 529 0.48 -15.72 19.78
C PHE A 529 0.08 -14.57 18.85
N SER A 530 1.06 -13.74 18.49
CA SER A 530 0.91 -12.71 17.48
C SER A 530 2.14 -12.70 16.59
N VAL A 531 1.93 -12.45 15.30
CA VAL A 531 3.05 -12.13 14.41
C VAL A 531 3.60 -10.74 14.74
N GLU A 532 4.91 -10.58 14.64
CA GLU A 532 5.61 -9.31 14.88
C GLU A 532 6.73 -9.15 13.83
N PRO A 533 6.64 -8.16 12.91
CA PRO A 533 5.57 -7.18 12.77
C PRO A 533 4.32 -7.78 12.13
N LEU A 534 3.17 -7.13 12.36
CA LEU A 534 1.86 -7.52 11.81
C LEU A 534 1.88 -7.70 10.28
N LEU A 535 0.95 -8.53 9.81
CA LEU A 535 0.82 -8.91 8.41
C LEU A 535 -0.37 -8.21 7.73
N VAL A 536 -1.34 -7.75 8.50
CA VAL A 536 -2.46 -6.93 8.02
C VAL A 536 -2.78 -5.81 9.00
N TYR A 537 -3.32 -4.72 8.46
CA TYR A 537 -3.65 -3.49 9.18
C TYR A 537 -5.04 -3.02 8.76
N PRO A 538 -5.75 -2.18 9.54
CA PRO A 538 -7.02 -1.64 9.10
C PRO A 538 -6.80 -0.71 7.89
N THR A 539 -7.80 -0.63 7.01
CA THR A 539 -7.80 0.32 5.89
C THR A 539 -7.82 1.78 6.37
N HIS A 540 -8.51 2.04 7.48
CA HIS A 540 -8.65 3.34 8.11
C HIS A 540 -8.53 3.18 9.62
N TYR A 541 -7.72 4.01 10.26
CA TYR A 541 -7.69 4.09 11.71
C TYR A 541 -8.82 4.98 12.20
N THR A 542 -9.19 4.77 13.46
CA THR A 542 -10.16 5.61 14.15
C THR A 542 -9.79 7.09 14.03
N GLY A 543 -10.63 7.85 13.33
CA GLY A 543 -10.44 9.28 13.12
C GLY A 543 -9.83 9.71 11.81
N ASP A 544 -9.43 8.77 10.97
CA ASP A 544 -9.05 9.05 9.59
C ASP A 544 -10.28 9.47 8.78
N ASP A 545 -10.08 10.31 7.77
CA ASP A 545 -11.13 10.65 6.80
C ASP A 545 -11.63 9.36 6.12
N GLY A 546 -12.94 9.14 6.16
CA GLY A 546 -13.58 7.93 5.61
C GLY A 546 -13.72 6.75 6.59
N TYR A 547 -13.27 6.89 7.85
CA TYR A 547 -13.48 5.87 8.87
C TYR A 547 -14.98 5.66 9.19
N ILE A 548 -15.45 4.42 9.10
CA ILE A 548 -16.81 4.00 9.46
C ILE A 548 -16.73 2.70 10.26
N SER A 549 -17.24 2.73 11.50
CA SER A 549 -17.34 1.57 12.39
C SER A 549 -18.76 1.00 12.38
N ASP A 550 -18.95 -0.23 11.91
CA ASP A 550 -20.26 -0.91 11.91
C ASP A 550 -20.60 -1.53 13.28
N THR A 551 -19.59 -1.72 14.15
CA THR A 551 -19.76 -2.23 15.52
C THR A 551 -20.20 -1.11 16.46
N GLU A 552 -19.49 0.02 16.47
CA GLU A 552 -19.65 1.08 17.47
C GLU A 552 -20.80 2.07 17.16
N THR A 553 -21.25 2.19 15.91
CA THR A 553 -22.33 3.10 15.48
C THR A 553 -23.73 2.45 15.50
N SER A 554 -24.06 1.72 16.57
CA SER A 554 -25.33 0.99 16.66
C SER A 554 -26.17 1.39 17.90
N VAL A 555 -27.05 0.51 18.38
CA VAL A 555 -27.85 0.75 19.60
C VAL A 555 -27.35 -0.19 20.70
N VAL A 556 -27.57 0.19 21.96
CA VAL A 556 -27.27 -0.70 23.08
C VAL A 556 -28.11 -1.98 22.95
N TRP A 557 -27.52 -3.14 23.22
CA TRP A 557 -28.10 -4.46 22.95
C TRP A 557 -29.51 -4.65 23.53
N ASN A 558 -29.77 -4.10 24.72
CA ASN A 558 -31.02 -4.24 25.47
C ASN A 558 -31.94 -3.01 25.42
N ASN A 559 -31.56 -1.95 24.68
CA ASN A 559 -32.37 -0.74 24.62
C ASN A 559 -32.25 -0.05 23.26
N GLU A 560 -33.18 -0.38 22.38
CA GLU A 560 -33.24 0.14 21.01
C GLU A 560 -33.49 1.66 20.92
N ARG A 561 -33.91 2.30 22.03
CA ARG A 561 -34.12 3.75 22.10
C ARG A 561 -32.83 4.52 22.38
N VAL A 562 -31.78 3.85 22.83
CA VAL A 562 -30.47 4.46 23.11
C VAL A 562 -29.56 4.21 21.92
N LYS A 563 -29.49 5.19 21.02
CA LYS A 563 -28.49 5.23 19.96
C LYS A 563 -27.12 5.52 20.57
N THR A 564 -26.10 4.75 20.20
CA THR A 564 -24.71 5.09 20.50
C THR A 564 -24.23 5.96 19.35
N ASP A 565 -24.19 7.28 19.58
CA ASP A 565 -23.62 8.21 18.61
C ASP A 565 -22.12 8.34 18.88
N TRP A 566 -21.32 8.30 17.82
CA TRP A 566 -19.85 8.38 17.83
C TRP A 566 -19.38 9.84 18.03
N ASP A 567 -20.10 10.61 18.87
CA ASP A 567 -19.97 12.06 18.89
C ASP A 567 -18.83 12.50 19.82
N ARG A 568 -17.68 12.81 19.20
CA ARG A 568 -16.35 13.10 19.81
C ARG A 568 -16.31 14.19 20.88
N ALA A 569 -17.39 14.94 21.10
CA ALA A 569 -17.34 16.17 21.89
C ALA A 569 -17.45 15.98 23.42
N LYS A 570 -17.75 14.77 23.94
CA LYS A 570 -18.29 14.65 25.32
C LYS A 570 -17.49 13.87 26.38
N SER A 571 -16.35 13.24 26.10
CA SER A 571 -15.63 12.47 27.15
C SER A 571 -14.15 12.85 27.30
N GLN A 572 -13.75 13.26 28.52
CA GLN A 572 -12.36 13.52 28.90
C GLN A 572 -11.46 12.27 28.76
N LYS A 573 -11.99 11.07 29.03
CA LYS A 573 -11.29 9.78 28.82
C LYS A 573 -10.99 9.46 27.35
N MET A 574 -11.73 10.05 26.41
CA MET A 574 -11.48 9.86 24.97
C MET A 574 -10.36 10.76 24.42
N LYS A 575 -9.98 11.85 25.12
CA LYS A 575 -8.75 12.60 24.78
C LYS A 575 -7.50 11.79 25.11
N GLU A 576 -7.52 11.05 26.22
CA GLU A 576 -6.48 10.07 26.57
C GLU A 576 -6.40 8.96 25.51
N GLN A 577 -7.54 8.49 25.00
CA GLN A 577 -7.60 7.57 23.85
C GLN A 577 -7.00 8.16 22.57
N GLN A 578 -7.04 9.48 22.35
CA GLN A 578 -6.43 10.10 21.18
C GLN A 578 -4.90 10.15 21.26
N GLU A 579 -4.35 10.25 22.47
CA GLU A 579 -2.91 10.17 22.74
C GLU A 579 -2.45 8.70 22.76
N LEU A 580 -3.16 7.81 23.45
CA LEU A 580 -2.95 6.36 23.39
C LEU A 580 -3.18 5.78 21.98
N SER A 581 -4.08 6.34 21.16
CA SER A 581 -4.26 5.93 19.76
C SER A 581 -3.14 6.42 18.84
N LYS A 582 -2.34 7.41 19.25
CA LYS A 582 -1.13 7.79 18.53
C LYS A 582 0.05 6.93 18.97
N GLU A 583 0.13 6.55 20.25
CA GLU A 583 1.19 5.71 20.83
C GLU A 583 0.97 4.20 20.59
N ALA A 584 -0.27 3.72 20.62
CA ALA A 584 -0.69 2.33 20.37
C ALA A 584 -1.15 2.06 18.94
N LYS A 585 -0.77 2.94 18.00
CA LYS A 585 -0.64 2.50 16.61
C LYS A 585 0.48 1.49 16.63
N ASN A 586 0.15 0.21 16.43
CA ASN A 586 1.13 -0.77 15.98
C ASN A 586 1.88 -0.07 14.87
N SER A 587 3.18 0.19 15.08
CA SER A 587 3.96 0.91 14.09
C SER A 587 3.74 0.16 12.78
N ASP A 588 3.11 0.82 11.80
CA ASP A 588 3.14 0.30 10.43
C ASP A 588 4.60 -0.05 10.17
N VAL A 589 4.88 -1.09 9.38
CA VAL A 589 6.23 -1.56 9.03
C VAL A 589 7.13 -0.44 8.45
N LEU A 590 6.62 0.80 8.30
CA LEU A 590 7.36 2.07 8.28
C LEU A 590 8.51 2.21 9.30
N GLN A 591 8.60 1.35 10.33
CA GLN A 591 9.72 1.28 11.29
C GLN A 591 10.36 -0.12 11.43
N SER A 592 10.13 -1.06 10.50
CA SER A 592 10.80 -2.36 10.52
C SER A 592 12.30 -2.23 10.22
N PRO A 593 13.18 -3.10 10.77
CA PRO A 593 14.58 -3.18 10.37
C PRO A 593 14.81 -3.41 8.85
N LEU A 594 13.81 -3.98 8.17
CA LEU A 594 13.81 -4.12 6.70
C LEU A 594 13.66 -2.76 5.98
N ASP A 595 12.98 -1.80 6.60
CA ASP A 595 12.83 -0.40 6.14
C ASP A 595 13.87 0.54 6.79
N SER A 596 14.39 0.22 7.99
CA SER A 596 15.43 1.02 8.65
C SER A 596 16.78 0.89 7.96
N THR A 597 17.06 -0.26 7.34
CA THR A 597 18.27 -0.46 6.52
C THR A 597 18.12 0.12 5.11
N ALA A 598 16.89 0.28 4.60
CA ALA A 598 16.64 1.14 3.44
C ALA A 598 16.87 2.63 3.78
N ARG A 599 16.81 3.01 5.07
CA ARG A 599 17.13 4.37 5.54
C ARG A 599 18.62 4.65 5.70
N ASP A 600 19.43 3.59 5.81
CA ASP A 600 20.89 3.69 5.93
C ASP A 600 21.60 3.44 4.58
N GLU A 601 20.87 2.94 3.56
CA GLU A 601 21.36 2.74 2.18
C GLU A 601 20.71 3.66 1.11
N LEU A 602 19.54 4.30 1.38
CA LEU A 602 18.90 5.37 0.58
C LEU A 602 19.01 6.73 1.27
#